data_AF-A0A847QEM8-F1
#
_entry.id   AF-A0A847QEM8-F1
#
_cell.length_a   1.000
_cell.length_b   1.000
_cell.length_c   1.000
_cell.angle_alpha   90.00
_cell.angle_beta   90.00
_cell.angle_gamma   90.00
#
_symmetry.space_group_name_H-M   'P 1'
#
loop_
_entity.id
_entity.type
_entity.pdbx_description
1 polymer ?
#
loop_
_entity_poly.entity_id
_entity_poly.type
_entity_poly.pdbx_seq_one_letter_code
_entity_poly.pdbx_strand_id
1 'polypeptide(L)'
;MKNKANNYIKSPLNYIGGKYRTLPQLLSFFPQKINTFVDLFAGGLNVGLNVAANRIIFNDHNKYLVEMFTIFSKQSEEDTLAAIKERINKYQLSLVNAGGYNKLRADYNDSRDPIDLFVLTCYAFNHQIRYNKKHEFNTPFGKERSSFNKNIEKNLINFIRALKSKNIDFECQDFNKFNFTRLFSADLVYCDPPYLITTGSYNDGKRGFKNWTKQEERELLALLDGLHLQGLKFALSNVLEHKGVRNELLTSWSSRYKVNFIDIDYSNCNYQFKAKDQKTIEVLITNF
;
A
#
# COMPACT_ATOMS: atom_id res chain seq x y z
N MET A 1 -24.03 -16.90 7.30
CA MET A 1 -24.36 -16.38 5.96
C MET A 1 -23.14 -16.56 5.07
N LYS A 2 -23.24 -17.31 3.97
CA LYS A 2 -22.13 -17.49 3.01
C LYS A 2 -21.81 -16.13 2.38
N ASN A 3 -20.56 -15.66 2.51
CA ASN A 3 -20.07 -14.41 1.93
C ASN A 3 -20.44 -14.33 0.45
N LYS A 4 -21.26 -13.34 0.07
CA LYS A 4 -21.23 -12.84 -1.31
C LYS A 4 -19.78 -12.44 -1.56
N ALA A 5 -19.17 -12.99 -2.62
CA ALA A 5 -17.85 -12.57 -3.05
C ALA A 5 -17.94 -11.09 -3.43
N ASN A 6 -17.61 -10.20 -2.49
CA ASN A 6 -17.43 -8.79 -2.81
C ASN A 6 -16.25 -8.74 -3.78
N ASN A 7 -16.51 -8.33 -5.02
CA ASN A 7 -15.49 -8.15 -6.06
C ASN A 7 -14.66 -6.90 -5.73
N TYR A 8 -13.80 -7.00 -4.73
CA TYR A 8 -12.84 -5.94 -4.42
C TYR A 8 -11.78 -5.86 -5.52
N ILE A 9 -11.47 -4.63 -5.94
CA ILE A 9 -10.41 -4.33 -6.90
C ILE A 9 -9.07 -4.54 -6.21
N LYS A 10 -8.27 -5.47 -6.74
CA LYS A 10 -6.94 -5.77 -6.20
C LYS A 10 -5.89 -4.93 -6.91
N SER A 11 -4.95 -4.38 -6.15
CA SER A 11 -3.75 -3.78 -6.73
C SER A 11 -3.03 -4.76 -7.66
N PRO A 12 -2.49 -4.31 -8.81
CA PRO A 12 -1.64 -5.15 -9.64
C PRO A 12 -0.26 -5.40 -8.99
N LEU A 13 0.08 -4.67 -7.94
CA LEU A 13 1.30 -4.87 -7.16
C LEU A 13 1.07 -5.85 -6.00
N ASN A 14 2.06 -6.70 -5.76
CA ASN A 14 2.17 -7.42 -4.49
C ASN A 14 2.88 -6.53 -3.46
N TYR A 15 2.17 -5.51 -2.98
CA TYR A 15 2.72 -4.54 -2.04
C TYR A 15 2.73 -5.10 -0.62
N ILE A 16 3.88 -4.98 0.06
CA ILE A 16 4.05 -5.46 1.43
C ILE A 16 3.11 -4.66 2.36
N GLY A 17 2.40 -5.36 3.24
CA GLY A 17 1.41 -4.75 4.13
C GLY A 17 0.05 -4.46 3.48
N GLY A 18 -0.14 -4.81 2.19
CA GLY A 18 -1.38 -4.54 1.47
C GLY A 18 -2.62 -5.11 2.14
N LYS A 19 -3.61 -4.24 2.40
CA LYS A 19 -4.83 -4.55 3.16
C LYS A 19 -5.92 -5.31 2.40
N TYR A 20 -5.62 -5.85 1.21
CA TYR A 20 -6.64 -6.51 0.38
C TYR A 20 -7.42 -7.61 1.12
N ARG A 21 -6.75 -8.41 1.96
CA ARG A 21 -7.40 -9.48 2.74
C ARG A 21 -8.29 -8.96 3.87
N THR A 22 -7.97 -7.79 4.43
CA THR A 22 -8.69 -7.19 5.56
C THR A 22 -9.74 -6.17 5.12
N LEU A 23 -9.82 -5.85 3.81
CA LEU A 23 -10.82 -4.92 3.24
C LEU A 23 -12.26 -5.16 3.73
N PRO A 24 -12.80 -6.39 3.78
CA PRO A 24 -14.18 -6.57 4.24
C PRO A 24 -14.42 -6.04 5.65
N GLN A 25 -13.47 -6.27 6.57
CA GLN A 25 -13.57 -5.80 7.95
C GLN A 25 -13.32 -4.29 8.02
N LEU A 26 -12.24 -3.80 7.39
CA LEU A 26 -11.90 -2.37 7.40
C LEU A 26 -13.06 -1.51 6.90
N LEU A 27 -13.62 -1.87 5.74
CA LEU A 27 -14.72 -1.12 5.13
C LEU A 27 -16.01 -1.21 5.94
N SER A 28 -16.23 -2.29 6.70
CA SER A 28 -17.40 -2.41 7.58
C SER A 28 -17.35 -1.47 8.79
N PHE A 29 -16.14 -1.06 9.20
CA PHE A 29 -15.95 -0.09 10.27
C PHE A 29 -16.00 1.35 9.79
N PHE A 30 -15.79 1.61 8.49
CA PHE A 30 -15.82 2.98 7.95
C PHE A 30 -17.24 3.56 7.92
N PRO A 31 -17.38 4.90 7.97
CA PRO A 31 -18.68 5.54 7.80
C PRO A 31 -19.29 5.20 6.44
N GLN A 32 -20.61 4.99 6.40
CA GLN A 32 -21.31 4.64 5.15
C GLN A 32 -21.28 5.75 4.09
N LYS A 33 -21.15 7.01 4.52
CA LYS A 33 -21.07 8.19 3.65
C LYS A 33 -19.79 8.94 3.99
N ILE A 34 -18.90 9.00 3.01
CA ILE A 34 -17.64 9.73 3.09
C ILE A 34 -17.62 10.72 1.92
N ASN A 35 -17.41 12.00 2.22
CA ASN A 35 -17.28 12.99 1.16
C ASN A 35 -15.89 12.88 0.51
N THR A 36 -14.83 13.19 1.25
CA THR A 36 -13.44 12.96 0.86
C THR A 36 -12.82 11.86 1.70
N PHE A 37 -12.26 10.83 1.06
CA PHE A 37 -11.43 9.83 1.71
C PHE A 37 -9.96 10.13 1.44
N VAL A 38 -9.17 10.33 2.48
CA VAL A 38 -7.72 10.48 2.38
C VAL A 38 -7.07 9.16 2.77
N ASP A 39 -6.40 8.51 1.82
CA ASP A 39 -5.53 7.37 2.07
C ASP A 39 -4.10 7.92 2.25
N LEU A 40 -3.73 8.23 3.50
CA LEU A 40 -2.53 9.04 3.80
C LEU A 40 -1.21 8.28 3.56
N PHE A 41 -1.28 6.94 3.56
CA PHE A 41 -0.19 6.01 3.31
C PHE A 41 -0.62 4.98 2.25
N ALA A 42 -1.00 5.47 1.07
CA ALA A 42 -1.75 4.73 0.07
C ALA A 42 -1.09 3.42 -0.37
N GLY A 43 0.24 3.37 -0.45
CA GLY A 43 0.99 2.17 -0.84
C GLY A 43 0.49 1.57 -2.15
N GLY A 44 -0.18 0.42 -2.07
CA GLY A 44 -0.76 -0.27 -3.23
C GLY A 44 -2.20 0.16 -3.62
N LEU A 45 -2.78 1.17 -2.97
CA LEU A 45 -4.11 1.74 -3.21
C LEU A 45 -5.30 0.80 -2.91
N ASN A 46 -5.05 -0.34 -2.24
CA ASN A 46 -6.11 -1.32 -2.01
C ASN A 46 -7.28 -0.75 -1.18
N VAL A 47 -7.03 0.11 -0.19
CA VAL A 47 -8.10 0.64 0.66
C VAL A 47 -8.88 1.73 -0.06
N GLY A 48 -8.22 2.84 -0.44
CA GLY A 48 -8.92 3.94 -1.09
C GLY A 48 -9.61 3.56 -2.41
N LEU A 49 -9.10 2.59 -3.18
CA LEU A 49 -9.78 2.19 -4.43
C LEU A 49 -11.09 1.43 -4.17
N ASN A 50 -11.22 0.78 -3.02
CA ASN A 50 -12.38 -0.02 -2.64
C ASN A 50 -13.35 0.70 -1.69
N VAL A 51 -13.00 1.89 -1.20
CA VAL A 51 -13.91 2.71 -0.39
C VAL A 51 -14.96 3.40 -1.27
N ALA A 52 -16.15 3.59 -0.72
CA ALA A 52 -17.19 4.41 -1.31
C ALA A 52 -17.07 5.85 -0.76
N ALA A 53 -16.54 6.76 -1.58
CA ALA A 53 -16.42 8.18 -1.28
C ALA A 53 -16.64 9.03 -2.54
N ASN A 54 -17.08 10.28 -2.38
CA ASN A 54 -17.28 11.20 -3.50
C ASN A 54 -15.96 11.63 -4.15
N ARG A 55 -14.90 11.72 -3.35
CA ARG A 55 -13.53 12.06 -3.74
C ARG A 55 -12.55 11.21 -2.94
N ILE A 56 -11.48 10.78 -3.57
CA ILE A 56 -10.41 10.01 -2.93
C ILE A 56 -9.08 10.73 -3.18
N ILE A 57 -8.30 10.93 -2.12
CA ILE A 57 -6.94 11.46 -2.22
C ILE A 57 -5.99 10.34 -1.82
N PHE A 58 -5.13 9.91 -2.74
CA PHE A 58 -4.03 9.00 -2.44
C PHE A 58 -2.78 9.81 -2.14
N ASN A 59 -2.24 9.67 -0.94
CA ASN A 59 -0.94 10.22 -0.58
C ASN A 59 0.04 9.10 -0.26
N ASP A 60 1.27 9.20 -0.75
CA ASP A 60 2.38 8.37 -0.31
C ASP A 60 3.69 9.15 -0.46
N HIS A 61 4.68 8.90 0.40
CA HIS A 61 5.98 9.56 0.28
C HIS A 61 6.82 8.98 -0.86
N ASN A 62 6.48 7.78 -1.35
CA ASN A 62 7.20 7.12 -2.43
C ASN A 62 6.76 7.67 -3.79
N LYS A 63 7.42 8.75 -4.22
CA LYS A 63 7.14 9.44 -5.49
C LYS A 63 7.07 8.51 -6.70
N TYR A 64 7.91 7.48 -6.77
CA TYR A 64 7.94 6.57 -7.91
C TYR A 64 6.67 5.71 -8.01
N LEU A 65 6.08 5.34 -6.87
CA LEU A 65 4.77 4.68 -6.85
C LEU A 65 3.66 5.63 -7.25
N VAL A 66 3.66 6.84 -6.69
CA VAL A 66 2.64 7.86 -7.00
C VAL A 66 2.66 8.21 -8.48
N GLU A 67 3.84 8.41 -9.07
CA GLU A 67 4.03 8.68 -10.50
C GLU A 67 3.50 7.52 -11.37
N MET A 68 3.80 6.27 -11.01
CA MET A 68 3.30 5.09 -11.72
C MET A 68 1.78 5.00 -11.70
N PHE A 69 1.14 5.18 -10.54
CA PHE A 69 -0.32 5.16 -10.47
C PHE A 69 -0.97 6.36 -11.16
N THR A 70 -0.31 7.53 -11.14
CA THR A 70 -0.75 8.71 -11.89
C THR A 70 -0.70 8.48 -13.40
N ILE A 71 0.28 7.75 -13.93
CA ILE A 71 0.31 7.36 -15.34
C ILE A 71 -0.83 6.39 -15.65
N PHE A 72 -1.05 5.38 -14.80
CA PHE A 72 -2.16 4.43 -14.96
C PHE A 72 -3.54 5.08 -14.92
N SER A 73 -3.73 6.18 -14.16
CA SER A 73 -5.01 6.90 -14.16
C SER A 73 -5.24 7.73 -15.44
N LYS A 74 -4.17 8.07 -16.17
CA LYS A 74 -4.23 8.89 -17.39
C LYS A 74 -4.30 8.06 -18.66
N GLN A 75 -3.64 6.90 -18.71
CA GLN A 75 -3.57 6.05 -19.90
C GLN A 75 -4.78 5.11 -20.04
N SER A 76 -5.03 4.61 -21.25
CA SER A 76 -5.97 3.50 -21.46
C SER A 76 -5.36 2.17 -20.98
N GLU A 77 -6.19 1.18 -20.71
CA GLU A 77 -5.70 -0.16 -20.37
C GLU A 77 -4.99 -0.79 -21.56
N GLU A 78 -5.45 -0.51 -22.79
CA GLU A 78 -4.87 -0.99 -24.03
C GLU A 78 -3.46 -0.43 -24.23
N ASP A 79 -3.29 0.89 -24.10
CA ASP A 79 -1.98 1.55 -24.24
C ASP A 79 -1.00 1.09 -23.16
N THR A 80 -1.48 0.98 -21.92
CA THR A 80 -0.65 0.51 -20.81
C THR A 80 -0.17 -0.92 -21.05
N LEU A 81 -1.05 -1.81 -21.51
CA LEU A 81 -0.71 -3.20 -21.81
C LEU A 81 0.22 -3.31 -23.03
N ALA A 82 -0.02 -2.52 -24.06
CA ALA A 82 0.85 -2.46 -25.24
C ALA A 82 2.26 -2.04 -24.83
N ALA A 83 2.38 -0.97 -24.02
CA ALA A 83 3.65 -0.51 -23.48
C ALA A 83 4.35 -1.61 -22.68
N ILE A 84 3.66 -2.27 -21.75
CA ILE A 84 4.22 -3.39 -20.96
C ILE A 84 4.73 -4.52 -21.86
N LYS A 85 3.93 -4.95 -22.84
CA LYS A 85 4.28 -6.04 -23.77
C LYS A 85 5.48 -5.66 -24.64
N GLU A 86 5.58 -4.40 -25.05
CA GLU A 86 6.75 -3.86 -25.76
C GLU A 86 8.03 -4.00 -24.92
N ARG A 87 8.02 -3.63 -23.63
CA ARG A 87 9.20 -3.78 -22.74
C ARG A 87 9.57 -5.25 -22.57
N ILE A 88 8.57 -6.11 -22.33
CA ILE A 88 8.79 -7.56 -22.19
C ILE A 88 9.50 -8.11 -23.43
N ASN A 89 9.04 -7.73 -24.64
CA ASN A 89 9.66 -8.16 -25.89
C ASN A 89 11.04 -7.52 -26.12
N LYS A 90 11.19 -6.21 -25.93
CA LYS A 90 12.45 -5.48 -26.14
C LYS A 90 13.60 -6.04 -25.30
N TYR A 91 13.34 -6.32 -24.02
CA TYR A 91 14.35 -6.86 -23.11
C TYR A 91 14.32 -8.40 -23.03
N GLN A 92 13.47 -9.06 -23.81
CA GLN A 92 13.31 -10.53 -23.83
C GLN A 92 13.07 -11.09 -22.41
N LEU A 93 12.21 -10.43 -21.64
CA LEU A 93 11.97 -10.77 -20.24
C LEU A 93 11.30 -12.14 -20.14
N SER A 94 11.85 -13.00 -19.30
CA SER A 94 11.34 -14.34 -19.04
C SER A 94 11.69 -14.76 -17.61
N LEU A 95 11.24 -15.94 -17.20
CA LEU A 95 11.56 -16.49 -15.88
C LEU A 95 13.06 -16.78 -15.68
N VAL A 96 13.85 -16.84 -16.74
CA VAL A 96 15.27 -17.23 -16.69
C VAL A 96 16.23 -16.16 -17.20
N ASN A 97 15.76 -15.14 -17.92
CA ASN A 97 16.62 -14.12 -18.51
C ASN A 97 16.99 -12.99 -17.52
N ALA A 98 17.95 -13.28 -16.64
CA ALA A 98 18.51 -12.28 -15.74
C ALA A 98 19.20 -11.10 -16.46
N GLY A 99 19.77 -11.34 -17.66
CA GLY A 99 20.44 -10.31 -18.45
C GLY A 99 19.46 -9.23 -18.92
N GLY A 100 18.33 -9.64 -19.50
CA GLY A 100 17.25 -8.74 -19.91
C GLY A 100 16.69 -7.93 -18.74
N TYR A 101 16.45 -8.58 -17.60
CA TYR A 101 16.02 -7.91 -16.37
C TYR A 101 17.02 -6.86 -15.90
N ASN A 102 18.32 -7.20 -15.83
CA ASN A 102 19.35 -6.28 -15.38
C ASN A 102 19.51 -5.08 -16.32
N LYS A 103 19.32 -5.28 -17.64
CA LYS A 103 19.32 -4.18 -18.61
C LYS A 103 18.14 -3.22 -18.41
N LEU A 104 16.91 -3.74 -18.31
CA LEU A 104 15.74 -2.91 -17.98
C LEU A 104 15.94 -2.17 -16.65
N ARG A 105 16.57 -2.81 -15.65
CA ARG A 105 16.84 -2.17 -14.36
C ARG A 105 17.81 -1.00 -14.47
N ALA A 106 18.84 -1.13 -15.29
CA ALA A 106 19.76 -0.02 -15.57
C ALA A 106 19.01 1.12 -16.28
N ASP A 107 18.28 0.82 -17.35
CA ASP A 107 17.53 1.81 -18.14
C ASP A 107 16.46 2.54 -17.30
N TYR A 108 15.79 1.84 -16.37
CA TYR A 108 14.89 2.45 -15.40
C TYR A 108 15.62 3.38 -14.42
N ASN A 109 16.79 2.96 -13.90
CA ASN A 109 17.53 3.77 -12.94
C ASN A 109 18.01 5.10 -13.54
N ASP A 110 18.21 5.12 -14.86
CA ASP A 110 18.55 6.32 -15.63
C ASP A 110 17.32 7.15 -16.01
N SER A 111 16.28 6.53 -16.59
CA SER A 111 15.12 7.25 -17.17
C SER A 111 13.97 7.52 -16.20
N ARG A 112 13.80 6.66 -15.19
CA ARG A 112 12.68 6.65 -14.23
C ARG A 112 11.29 6.48 -14.87
N ASP A 113 11.22 5.83 -16.03
CA ASP A 113 9.94 5.52 -16.68
C ASP A 113 9.02 4.69 -15.74
N PRO A 114 7.79 5.15 -15.45
CA PRO A 114 6.91 4.44 -14.52
C PRO A 114 6.36 3.10 -15.03
N ILE A 115 6.27 2.90 -16.34
CA ILE A 115 5.91 1.59 -16.92
C ILE A 115 7.07 0.61 -16.69
N ASP A 116 8.31 1.06 -16.84
CA ASP A 116 9.49 0.24 -16.59
C ASP A 116 9.56 -0.19 -15.11
N LEU A 117 9.18 0.68 -14.16
CA LEU A 117 9.06 0.32 -12.74
C LEU A 117 8.05 -0.83 -12.53
N PHE A 118 6.88 -0.74 -13.16
CA PHE A 118 5.86 -1.77 -13.06
C PHE A 118 6.37 -3.11 -13.61
N VAL A 119 6.97 -3.08 -14.80
CA VAL A 119 7.52 -4.27 -15.45
C VAL A 119 8.64 -4.88 -14.59
N LEU A 120 9.57 -4.07 -14.08
CA LEU A 120 10.62 -4.54 -13.16
C LEU A 120 10.03 -5.22 -11.94
N THR A 121 8.99 -4.64 -11.34
CA THR A 121 8.32 -5.21 -10.17
C THR A 121 7.70 -6.58 -10.47
N CYS A 122 7.19 -6.80 -11.68
CA CYS A 122 6.66 -8.09 -12.10
C CYS A 122 7.72 -9.20 -12.13
N TYR A 123 8.98 -8.87 -12.43
CA TYR A 123 10.09 -9.83 -12.54
C TYR A 123 11.09 -9.77 -11.36
N ALA A 124 10.86 -8.89 -10.40
CA ALA A 124 11.71 -8.74 -9.22
C ALA A 124 11.49 -9.86 -8.19
N PHE A 125 12.51 -10.17 -7.39
CA PHE A 125 12.43 -11.14 -6.31
C PHE A 125 11.28 -10.80 -5.35
N ASN A 126 10.34 -11.74 -5.22
CA ASN A 126 9.09 -11.59 -4.45
C ASN A 126 8.25 -10.36 -4.83
N HIS A 127 8.41 -9.84 -6.05
CA HIS A 127 7.77 -8.62 -6.54
C HIS A 127 8.01 -7.38 -5.67
N GLN A 128 9.14 -7.34 -4.96
CA GLN A 128 9.43 -6.24 -4.03
C GLN A 128 9.94 -5.00 -4.76
N ILE A 129 9.50 -3.84 -4.29
CA ILE A 129 10.04 -2.54 -4.68
C ILE A 129 11.01 -2.10 -3.61
N ARG A 130 12.28 -1.90 -4.01
CA ARG A 130 13.37 -1.50 -3.13
C ARG A 130 14.28 -0.55 -3.86
N TYR A 131 14.69 0.50 -3.18
CA TYR A 131 15.69 1.43 -3.68
C TYR A 131 16.93 1.40 -2.78
N ASN A 132 18.06 1.89 -3.25
CA ASN A 132 19.22 2.18 -2.42
C ASN A 132 19.20 3.65 -1.94
N LYS A 133 20.25 4.11 -1.25
CA LYS A 133 20.39 5.51 -0.81
C LYS A 133 20.50 6.53 -1.95
N LYS A 134 20.87 6.08 -3.17
CA LYS A 134 20.86 6.91 -4.40
C LYS A 134 19.48 6.89 -5.10
N HIS A 135 18.47 6.32 -4.43
CA HIS A 135 17.15 6.07 -4.99
C HIS A 135 17.14 5.18 -6.24
N GLU A 136 18.19 4.40 -6.52
CA GLU A 136 18.20 3.43 -7.62
C GLU A 136 17.48 2.16 -7.18
N PHE A 137 16.61 1.63 -8.03
CA PHE A 137 15.95 0.35 -7.83
C PHE A 137 17.00 -0.76 -7.76
N ASN A 138 16.95 -1.56 -6.69
CA ASN A 138 17.98 -2.55 -6.38
C ASN A 138 17.44 -3.94 -6.02
N THR A 139 16.15 -4.21 -6.23
CA THR A 139 15.64 -5.57 -6.04
C THR A 139 16.33 -6.53 -7.04
N PRO A 140 16.78 -7.72 -6.61
CA PRO A 140 17.31 -8.74 -7.51
C PRO A 140 16.24 -9.35 -8.42
N PHE A 141 16.67 -10.03 -9.48
CA PHE A 141 15.80 -10.80 -10.37
C PHE A 141 15.11 -11.96 -9.63
N GLY A 142 13.80 -12.11 -9.80
CA GLY A 142 12.98 -13.18 -9.23
C GLY A 142 13.00 -14.45 -10.06
N LYS A 143 14.20 -14.98 -10.31
CA LYS A 143 14.46 -16.15 -11.16
C LYS A 143 13.48 -17.29 -10.87
N GLU A 144 12.88 -17.84 -11.92
CA GLU A 144 11.96 -18.98 -11.93
C GLU A 144 10.66 -18.80 -11.11
N ARG A 145 10.42 -17.62 -10.53
CA ARG A 145 9.30 -17.39 -9.60
C ARG A 145 8.41 -16.20 -9.94
N SER A 146 8.99 -15.12 -10.47
CA SER A 146 8.30 -13.85 -10.67
C SER A 146 8.28 -13.47 -12.14
N SER A 147 7.07 -13.30 -12.68
CA SER A 147 6.84 -12.78 -14.03
C SER A 147 5.53 -12.01 -14.10
N PHE A 148 5.38 -11.21 -15.16
CA PHE A 148 4.07 -10.73 -15.57
C PHE A 148 3.23 -11.93 -16.03
N ASN A 149 2.07 -12.14 -15.41
CA ASN A 149 1.20 -13.30 -15.67
C ASN A 149 -0.26 -12.86 -15.80
N LYS A 150 -1.14 -13.78 -16.22
CA LYS A 150 -2.57 -13.50 -16.47
C LYS A 150 -3.30 -12.90 -15.27
N ASN A 151 -2.92 -13.24 -14.04
CA ASN A 151 -3.55 -12.67 -12.84
C ASN A 151 -3.11 -11.22 -12.61
N ILE A 152 -1.82 -10.92 -12.82
CA ILE A 152 -1.33 -9.53 -12.76
C ILE A 152 -1.96 -8.69 -13.88
N GLU A 153 -2.03 -9.21 -15.11
CA GLU A 153 -2.68 -8.54 -16.24
C GLU A 153 -4.15 -8.24 -15.95
N LYS A 154 -4.92 -9.24 -15.48
CA LYS A 154 -6.32 -9.05 -15.09
C LYS A 154 -6.48 -8.01 -13.97
N ASN A 155 -5.63 -8.05 -12.94
CA ASN A 155 -5.69 -7.08 -11.85
C ASN A 155 -5.37 -5.68 -12.35
N LEU A 156 -4.37 -5.52 -13.23
CA LEU A 156 -3.99 -4.24 -13.82
C LEU A 156 -5.14 -3.63 -14.61
N ILE A 157 -5.79 -4.41 -15.47
CA ILE A 157 -6.95 -3.96 -16.26
C ILE A 157 -8.06 -3.46 -15.32
N ASN A 158 -8.48 -4.28 -14.36
CA ASN A 158 -9.54 -3.90 -13.42
C ASN A 158 -9.16 -2.67 -12.58
N PHE A 159 -7.88 -2.56 -12.22
CA PHE A 159 -7.36 -1.45 -11.44
C PHE A 159 -7.37 -0.14 -12.23
N ILE A 160 -6.90 -0.14 -13.49
CA ILE A 160 -6.96 1.02 -14.39
C ILE A 160 -8.40 1.49 -14.59
N ARG A 161 -9.32 0.55 -14.87
CA ARG A 161 -10.76 0.88 -15.00
C ARG A 161 -11.31 1.56 -13.75
N ALA A 162 -10.97 1.03 -12.56
CA ALA A 162 -11.43 1.58 -11.30
C ALA A 162 -10.81 2.96 -10.98
N LEU A 163 -9.54 3.18 -11.33
CA LEU A 163 -8.91 4.51 -11.22
C LEU A 163 -9.65 5.54 -12.06
N LYS A 164 -10.04 5.18 -13.29
CA LYS A 164 -10.70 6.09 -14.23
C LYS A 164 -12.17 6.32 -13.91
N SER A 165 -12.83 5.40 -13.20
CA SER A 165 -14.23 5.53 -12.81
C SER A 165 -14.46 6.34 -11.53
N LYS A 166 -13.39 6.78 -10.86
CA LYS A 166 -13.46 7.44 -9.55
C LYS A 166 -12.84 8.84 -9.62
N ASN A 167 -13.34 9.74 -8.78
CA ASN A 167 -12.77 11.06 -8.60
C ASN A 167 -11.55 10.95 -7.67
N ILE A 168 -10.36 10.86 -8.26
CA ILE A 168 -9.10 10.57 -7.56
C ILE A 168 -8.10 11.71 -7.78
N ASP A 169 -7.49 12.15 -6.68
CA ASP A 169 -6.30 12.98 -6.68
C ASP A 169 -5.10 12.21 -6.13
N PHE A 170 -3.93 12.50 -6.68
CA PHE A 170 -2.65 11.93 -6.24
C PHE A 170 -1.81 13.03 -5.61
N GLU A 171 -1.32 12.77 -4.40
CA GLU A 171 -0.36 13.62 -3.69
C GLU A 171 0.88 12.79 -3.31
N CYS A 172 2.02 13.48 -3.22
CA CYS A 172 3.27 12.87 -2.81
C CYS A 172 3.92 13.73 -1.72
N GLN A 173 3.37 13.65 -0.52
CA GLN A 173 3.83 14.42 0.64
C GLN A 173 4.24 13.48 1.78
N ASP A 174 5.17 13.94 2.61
CA ASP A 174 5.31 13.39 3.97
C ASP A 174 3.98 13.63 4.71
N PHE A 175 3.55 12.66 5.51
CA PHE A 175 2.27 12.72 6.22
C PHE A 175 2.17 13.95 7.12
N ASN A 176 3.30 14.43 7.64
CA ASN A 176 3.37 15.63 8.48
C ASN A 176 3.26 16.96 7.69
N LYS A 177 3.38 16.92 6.36
CA LYS A 177 3.26 18.06 5.45
C LYS A 177 1.97 18.03 4.64
N PHE A 178 1.20 16.95 4.71
CA PHE A 178 -0.08 16.85 4.04
C PHE A 178 -1.02 17.97 4.51
N ASN A 179 -1.73 18.59 3.57
CA ASN A 179 -2.59 19.74 3.90
C ASN A 179 -4.01 19.29 4.28
N PHE A 180 -4.32 19.30 5.57
CA PHE A 180 -5.63 18.94 6.09
C PHE A 180 -6.64 20.11 6.12
N THR A 181 -6.27 21.34 5.75
CA THR A 181 -7.11 22.54 5.96
C THR A 181 -8.39 22.58 5.13
N ARG A 182 -8.51 21.69 4.13
CA ARG A 182 -9.69 21.59 3.26
C ARG A 182 -10.55 20.35 3.55
N LEU A 183 -10.31 19.70 4.69
CA LEU A 183 -11.10 18.57 5.18
C LEU A 183 -12.07 19.03 6.27
N PHE A 184 -13.21 18.37 6.34
CA PHE A 184 -14.30 18.65 7.28
C PHE A 184 -14.89 17.35 7.86
N SER A 185 -15.87 17.47 8.76
CA SER A 185 -16.43 16.35 9.55
C SER A 185 -17.09 15.20 8.73
N ALA A 186 -17.37 15.42 7.45
CA ALA A 186 -17.88 14.42 6.51
C ALA A 186 -16.76 13.66 5.77
N ASP A 187 -15.50 14.06 5.95
CA ASP A 187 -14.33 13.43 5.36
C ASP A 187 -13.73 12.40 6.33
N LEU A 188 -12.91 11.48 5.81
CA LEU A 188 -12.22 10.45 6.59
C LEU A 188 -10.75 10.39 6.20
N VAL A 189 -9.87 10.48 7.20
CA VAL A 189 -8.43 10.25 7.05
C VAL A 189 -8.09 8.83 7.48
N TYR A 190 -7.72 7.98 6.53
CA TYR A 190 -7.22 6.63 6.78
C TYR A 190 -5.69 6.60 6.80
N CYS A 191 -5.14 5.97 7.82
CA CYS A 191 -3.70 5.81 8.01
C CYS A 191 -3.34 4.33 8.11
N ASP A 192 -2.42 3.89 7.25
CA ASP A 192 -1.80 2.57 7.28
C ASP A 192 -0.27 2.70 7.22
N PRO A 193 0.35 3.26 8.28
CA PRO A 193 1.77 3.55 8.27
C PRO A 193 2.59 2.25 8.31
N PRO A 194 3.91 2.34 8.09
CA PRO A 194 4.85 1.32 8.54
C PRO A 194 4.63 0.95 10.03
N TYR A 195 4.59 -0.36 10.37
CA TYR A 195 4.33 -0.80 11.75
C TYR A 195 5.63 -1.01 12.52
N LEU A 196 5.86 -0.24 13.58
CA LEU A 196 7.11 -0.19 14.38
C LEU A 196 7.62 -1.57 14.82
N ILE A 197 6.71 -2.46 15.26
CA ILE A 197 7.06 -3.76 15.86
C ILE A 197 7.10 -4.92 14.85
N THR A 198 6.95 -4.65 13.55
CA THR A 198 7.00 -5.68 12.52
C THR A 198 8.32 -5.64 11.74
N THR A 199 8.67 -6.73 11.06
CA THR A 199 9.81 -6.76 10.14
C THR A 199 9.42 -6.28 8.74
N GLY A 200 8.57 -5.26 8.68
CA GLY A 200 8.15 -4.61 7.45
C GLY A 200 9.33 -4.06 6.70
N SER A 201 9.37 -4.31 5.40
CA SER A 201 10.49 -3.97 4.54
C SER A 201 10.68 -2.44 4.42
N TYR A 202 9.61 -1.69 4.67
CA TYR A 202 9.57 -0.22 4.73
C TYR A 202 10.03 0.36 6.09
N ASN A 203 10.29 -0.47 7.12
CA ASN A 203 10.59 -0.03 8.48
C ASN A 203 12.05 0.31 8.75
N ASP A 204 12.98 0.05 7.83
CA ASP A 204 14.41 0.12 8.13
C ASP A 204 15.11 1.38 7.60
N GLY A 205 14.40 2.21 6.81
CA GLY A 205 14.97 3.41 6.18
C GLY A 205 16.14 3.13 5.22
N LYS A 206 16.48 1.87 4.99
CA LYS A 206 17.61 1.45 4.13
C LYS A 206 17.26 1.49 2.65
N ARG A 207 16.03 1.94 2.32
CA ARG A 207 15.42 1.81 1.00
C ARG A 207 15.19 3.12 0.27
N GLY A 208 15.97 4.15 0.62
CA GLY A 208 15.88 5.47 0.02
C GLY A 208 14.77 6.36 0.58
N PHE A 209 13.99 5.91 1.55
CA PHE A 209 12.92 6.70 2.16
C PHE A 209 13.11 6.84 3.67
N LYS A 210 12.44 7.86 4.26
CA LYS A 210 12.53 8.18 5.68
C LYS A 210 12.23 6.93 6.53
N ASN A 211 13.06 6.70 7.54
CA ASN A 211 12.87 5.57 8.43
C ASN A 211 11.61 5.74 9.28
N TRP A 212 10.94 4.65 9.64
CA TRP A 212 9.82 4.70 10.58
C TRP A 212 10.30 4.32 11.97
N THR A 213 10.43 5.30 12.85
CA THR A 213 10.87 5.11 14.23
C THR A 213 9.78 5.48 15.23
N LYS A 214 10.10 5.36 16.52
CA LYS A 214 9.23 5.87 17.59
C LYS A 214 8.94 7.38 17.44
N GLN A 215 9.82 8.14 16.78
CA GLN A 215 9.60 9.57 16.55
C GLN A 215 8.45 9.78 15.55
N GLU A 216 8.52 9.15 14.37
CA GLU A 216 7.47 9.24 13.35
C GLU A 216 6.14 8.69 13.85
N GLU A 217 6.16 7.60 14.63
CA GLU A 217 4.94 7.08 15.26
C GLU A 217 4.33 8.12 16.22
N ARG A 218 5.13 8.77 17.09
CA ARG A 218 4.61 9.85 17.96
C ARG A 218 4.04 11.03 17.17
N GLU A 219 4.72 11.43 16.10
CA GLU A 219 4.28 12.53 15.21
C GLU A 219 2.93 12.20 14.58
N LEU A 220 2.76 10.97 14.06
CA LEU A 220 1.48 10.52 13.51
C LEU A 220 0.38 10.49 14.57
N LEU A 221 0.66 9.93 15.75
CA LEU A 221 -0.33 9.85 16.83
C LEU A 221 -0.76 11.25 17.33
N ALA A 222 0.17 12.20 17.42
CA ALA A 222 -0.14 13.59 17.74
C ALA A 222 -0.95 14.30 16.63
N LEU A 223 -0.64 14.00 15.37
CA LEU A 223 -1.43 14.48 14.24
C LEU A 223 -2.88 13.99 14.32
N LEU A 224 -3.09 12.70 14.60
CA LEU A 224 -4.43 12.12 14.73
C LEU A 224 -5.22 12.72 15.91
N ASP A 225 -4.56 13.01 17.03
CA ASP A 225 -5.15 13.76 18.14
C ASP A 225 -5.60 15.16 17.67
N GLY A 226 -4.76 15.85 16.89
CA GLY A 226 -5.08 17.15 16.29
C GLY A 226 -6.30 17.09 15.36
N LEU A 227 -6.37 16.08 14.50
CA LEU A 227 -7.54 15.85 13.62
C LEU A 227 -8.82 15.63 14.44
N HIS A 228 -8.73 14.84 15.51
CA HIS A 228 -9.86 14.61 16.39
C HIS A 228 -10.37 15.90 17.05
N LEU A 229 -9.47 16.75 17.54
CA LEU A 229 -9.83 18.05 18.13
C LEU A 229 -10.49 19.01 17.13
N GLN A 230 -10.19 18.87 15.84
CA GLN A 230 -10.83 19.63 14.75
C GLN A 230 -12.18 19.04 14.32
N GLY A 231 -12.63 17.93 14.93
CA GLY A 231 -13.87 17.24 14.56
C GLY A 231 -13.76 16.40 13.28
N LEU A 232 -12.54 16.10 12.82
CA LEU A 232 -12.28 15.23 11.68
C LEU A 232 -12.30 13.76 12.10
N LYS A 233 -12.78 12.90 11.21
CA LYS A 233 -12.76 11.45 11.43
C LYS A 233 -11.43 10.87 10.97
N PHE A 234 -10.88 9.97 11.76
CA PHE A 234 -9.72 9.19 11.37
C PHE A 234 -9.91 7.69 11.63
N ALA A 235 -9.17 6.89 10.87
CA ALA A 235 -9.01 5.46 11.11
C ALA A 235 -7.53 5.06 10.93
N LEU A 236 -6.94 4.40 11.93
CA LEU A 236 -5.56 3.97 11.94
C LEU A 236 -5.47 2.43 11.99
N SER A 237 -4.93 1.82 10.94
CA SER A 237 -4.51 0.42 10.97
C SER A 237 -3.14 0.31 11.61
N ASN A 238 -2.97 -0.61 12.57
CA ASN A 238 -1.67 -0.90 13.20
C ASN A 238 -1.71 -2.26 13.92
N VAL A 239 -0.60 -2.63 14.56
CA VAL A 239 -0.44 -3.88 15.32
C VAL A 239 -0.03 -3.56 16.76
N LEU A 240 -0.83 -4.01 17.73
CA LEU A 240 -0.55 -3.82 19.16
C LEU A 240 0.53 -4.79 19.67
N GLU A 241 0.54 -6.01 19.15
CA GLU A 241 1.48 -7.06 19.55
C GLU A 241 1.84 -7.92 18.34
N HIS A 242 3.11 -8.26 18.17
CA HIS A 242 3.60 -9.16 17.13
C HIS A 242 4.71 -10.03 17.67
N LYS A 243 4.52 -11.35 17.69
CA LYS A 243 5.54 -12.34 18.12
C LYS A 243 6.13 -12.01 19.50
N GLY A 244 5.28 -11.66 20.46
CA GLY A 244 5.65 -11.32 21.83
C GLY A 244 6.21 -9.90 22.03
N VAL A 245 6.41 -9.12 20.96
CA VAL A 245 6.79 -7.70 21.05
C VAL A 245 5.52 -6.85 21.08
N ARG A 246 5.38 -5.99 22.09
CA ARG A 246 4.24 -5.09 22.23
C ARG A 246 4.60 -3.64 21.90
N ASN A 247 3.68 -2.96 21.20
CA ASN A 247 3.77 -1.52 20.97
C ASN A 247 3.11 -0.77 22.13
N GLU A 248 3.87 -0.51 23.20
CA GLU A 248 3.36 0.16 24.40
C GLU A 248 2.90 1.60 24.13
N LEU A 249 3.58 2.32 23.22
CA LEU A 249 3.21 3.67 22.82
C LEU A 249 1.80 3.69 22.21
N LEU A 250 1.59 2.84 21.20
CA LEU A 250 0.31 2.71 20.54
C LEU A 250 -0.77 2.20 21.50
N THR A 251 -0.44 1.22 22.36
CA THR A 251 -1.40 0.63 23.30
C THR A 251 -1.91 1.67 24.30
N SER A 252 -1.01 2.48 24.86
CA SER A 252 -1.40 3.56 25.76
C SER A 252 -2.24 4.61 25.02
N TRP A 253 -1.82 5.02 23.82
CA TRP A 253 -2.50 6.02 23.01
C TRP A 253 -3.92 5.59 22.60
N SER A 254 -4.08 4.32 22.20
CA SER A 254 -5.32 3.78 21.66
C SER A 254 -6.46 3.71 22.68
N SER A 255 -6.15 3.74 23.99
CA SER A 255 -7.15 3.70 25.07
C SER A 255 -8.13 4.88 25.05
N ARG A 256 -7.78 5.97 24.37
CA ARG A 256 -8.61 7.18 24.21
C ARG A 256 -9.60 7.09 23.06
N TYR A 257 -9.49 6.05 22.23
CA TYR A 257 -10.24 5.88 20.99
C TYR A 257 -10.88 4.50 20.92
N LYS A 258 -11.74 4.28 19.94
CA LYS A 258 -12.37 2.98 19.72
C LYS A 258 -11.37 2.04 19.06
N VAL A 259 -11.11 0.89 19.68
CA VAL A 259 -10.21 -0.14 19.16
C VAL A 259 -11.03 -1.28 18.57
N ASN A 260 -10.93 -1.49 17.26
CA ASN A 260 -11.59 -2.59 16.55
C ASN A 260 -10.53 -3.64 16.22
N PHE A 261 -10.71 -4.88 16.68
CA PHE A 261 -9.76 -5.97 16.40
C PHE A 261 -10.03 -6.53 14.99
N ILE A 262 -8.97 -6.74 14.22
CA ILE A 262 -9.04 -7.30 12.88
C ILE A 262 -8.64 -8.77 12.95
N ASP A 263 -9.58 -9.65 12.61
CA ASP A 263 -9.33 -11.09 12.58
C ASP A 263 -8.71 -11.49 11.24
N ILE A 264 -7.48 -11.99 11.26
CA ILE A 264 -6.82 -12.51 10.07
C ILE A 264 -6.65 -14.01 10.28
N ASP A 265 -7.54 -14.78 9.66
CA ASP A 265 -7.31 -16.21 9.55
C ASP A 265 -6.11 -16.44 8.60
N TYR A 266 -4.96 -16.75 9.19
CA TYR A 266 -3.73 -17.08 8.47
C TYR A 266 -3.69 -18.55 8.02
N SER A 267 -4.84 -19.22 7.86
CA SER A 267 -4.99 -20.65 7.50
C SER A 267 -4.21 -21.12 6.26
N ASN A 268 -3.65 -20.22 5.44
CA ASN A 268 -2.85 -20.53 4.26
C ASN A 268 -1.34 -20.19 4.38
N CYS A 269 -0.80 -19.92 5.58
CA CYS A 269 0.65 -19.80 5.75
C CYS A 269 1.28 -21.19 5.93
N ASN A 270 2.24 -21.54 5.08
CA ASN A 270 2.88 -22.86 4.98
C ASN A 270 3.05 -23.58 6.34
N TYR A 271 2.49 -24.79 6.40
CA TYR A 271 2.63 -25.80 7.45
C TYR A 271 4.11 -26.13 7.70
N GLN A 272 4.80 -25.35 8.54
CA GLN A 272 6.01 -25.79 9.26
C GLN A 272 6.47 -24.87 10.40
N PHE A 273 5.57 -24.10 11.02
CA PHE A 273 5.90 -23.29 12.19
C PHE A 273 4.94 -23.56 13.35
N LYS A 274 5.48 -24.00 14.49
CA LYS A 274 4.72 -24.44 15.68
C LYS A 274 3.79 -23.32 16.20
N ALA A 275 2.52 -23.67 16.35
CA ALA A 275 1.38 -22.77 16.54
C ALA A 275 1.21 -22.14 17.95
N LYS A 276 2.27 -22.02 18.77
CA LYS A 276 2.13 -21.46 20.14
C LYS A 276 2.77 -20.09 20.38
N ASP A 277 3.60 -19.57 19.46
CA ASP A 277 4.40 -18.34 19.70
C ASP A 277 4.15 -17.19 18.68
N GLN A 278 3.05 -17.19 17.93
CA GLN A 278 2.82 -16.25 16.80
C GLN A 278 1.58 -15.36 16.95
N LYS A 279 1.27 -14.86 18.14
CA LYS A 279 0.18 -13.90 18.30
C LYS A 279 0.53 -12.59 17.57
N THR A 280 -0.31 -12.21 16.61
CA THR A 280 -0.32 -10.87 16.01
C THR A 280 -1.69 -10.26 16.29
N ILE A 281 -1.71 -9.10 16.95
CA ILE A 281 -2.94 -8.39 17.29
C ILE A 281 -3.04 -7.18 16.37
N GLU A 282 -3.64 -7.36 15.20
CA GLU A 282 -3.93 -6.27 14.27
C GLU A 282 -5.22 -5.56 14.67
N VAL A 283 -5.21 -4.23 14.59
CA VAL A 283 -6.32 -3.37 15.01
C VAL A 283 -6.57 -2.26 14.00
N LEU A 284 -7.82 -1.79 14.00
CA LEU A 284 -8.25 -0.53 13.42
C LEU A 284 -8.73 0.39 14.54
N ILE A 285 -8.02 1.48 14.79
CA ILE A 285 -8.36 2.46 15.83
C ILE A 285 -9.10 3.62 15.18
N THR A 286 -10.29 3.95 15.67
CA THR A 286 -11.17 5.01 15.12
C THR A 286 -11.60 5.99 16.21
N ASN A 287 -11.86 7.25 15.83
CA ASN A 287 -12.43 8.25 16.73
C ASN A 287 -13.96 8.40 16.61
N PHE A 288 -14.63 7.40 16.02
CA PHE A 288 -16.07 7.29 15.81
C PHE A 288 -16.54 5.84 15.95
#